data_AF-A0A447QCW7-F1
#
_entry.id   AF-A0A447QCW7-F1
#
_cell.length_a   1.000
_cell.length_b   1.000
_cell.length_c   1.000
_cell.angle_alpha   90.00
_cell.angle_beta   90.00
_cell.angle_gamma   90.00
#
_symmetry.space_group_name_H-M   'P 1'
#
loop_
_entity.id
_entity.type
_entity.pdbx_description
1 polymer ?
#
loop_
_entity_poly.entity_id
_entity_poly.type
_entity_poly.pdbx_seq_one_letter_code
_entity_poly.pdbx_strand_id
1 'polypeptide(L)' 'MELLACVTASEPLLTRYSVAAAYFDMTLDNTRAVEELGYRPRYSLEQGIALTAAWLKQQGGGNDGQYHHV' A
#
# COMPACT_ATOMS: atom_id res chain seq x y z
N MET A 1 11.97 -5.58 17.58
CA MET A 1 11.82 -4.94 16.25
C MET A 1 11.23 -3.55 16.39
N GLU A 2 9.98 -3.38 16.82
CA GLU A 2 9.36 -2.05 17.09
C GLU A 2 10.17 -1.19 18.09
N LEU A 3 10.45 -1.72 19.28
CA LEU A 3 11.18 -1.01 20.34
C LEU A 3 12.62 -0.64 19.97
N LEU A 4 13.25 -1.44 19.10
CA LEU A 4 14.61 -1.18 18.59
C LEU A 4 14.57 -0.11 17.49
N ALA A 5 13.55 -0.12 16.63
CA ALA A 5 13.29 0.90 15.63
C ALA A 5 13.00 2.29 16.24
N CYS A 6 12.28 2.33 17.38
CA CYS A 6 12.11 3.57 18.15
C CYS A 6 13.44 4.19 18.62
N VAL A 7 14.44 3.36 18.88
CA VAL A 7 15.78 3.77 19.34
C VAL A 7 16.68 4.13 18.16
N THR A 8 16.52 3.48 17.01
CA THR A 8 17.33 3.70 15.81
C THR A 8 16.72 4.70 14.81
N ALA A 9 15.52 5.23 15.10
CA ALA A 9 14.73 6.12 14.22
C ALA A 9 14.52 5.59 12.79
N SER A 10 14.71 4.29 12.59
CA SER A 10 14.52 3.61 11.30
C SER A 10 13.13 3.01 11.27
N GLU A 11 12.41 3.17 10.17
CA GLU A 11 11.06 2.63 10.05
C GLU A 11 11.10 1.09 10.14
N PRO A 12 10.41 0.49 11.13
CA PRO A 12 10.44 -0.96 11.28
C PRO A 12 9.74 -1.60 10.08
N LEU A 13 10.46 -2.47 9.36
CA LEU A 13 9.95 -3.20 8.19
C LEU A 13 8.62 -3.92 8.46
N LEU A 14 8.39 -4.36 9.70
CA LEU A 14 7.14 -4.98 10.16
C LEU A 14 6.82 -4.47 11.56
N THR A 15 5.62 -3.91 11.73
CA THR A 15 5.07 -3.45 13.00
C THR A 15 4.02 -4.43 13.49
N ARG A 16 3.70 -4.40 14.79
CA ARG A 16 2.57 -5.21 15.30
C ARG A 16 1.27 -4.82 14.59
N TYR A 17 1.13 -3.55 14.25
CA TYR A 17 0.01 -3.02 13.51
C TYR A 17 -0.05 -3.55 12.07
N SER A 18 1.07 -3.56 11.33
CA SER A 18 1.08 -4.03 9.93
C SER A 18 0.84 -5.53 9.82
N VAL A 19 1.34 -6.32 10.78
CA VAL A 19 1.03 -7.76 10.87
C VAL A 19 -0.46 -7.98 11.13
N ALA A 20 -1.05 -7.22 12.06
CA ALA A 20 -2.49 -7.30 12.33
C ALA A 20 -3.32 -6.84 11.13
N ALA A 21 -2.94 -5.76 10.46
CA ALA A 21 -3.62 -5.24 9.28
C ALA A 21 -3.60 -6.23 8.11
N ALA A 22 -2.47 -6.92 7.89
CA ALA A 22 -2.35 -7.95 6.86
C ALA A 22 -3.13 -9.25 7.18
N TYR A 23 -3.46 -9.49 8.45
CA TYR A 23 -4.26 -10.64 8.89
C TYR A 23 -5.75 -10.48 8.57
N PHE A 24 -6.25 -9.25 8.54
CA PHE A 24 -7.63 -8.99 8.17
C PHE A 24 -7.81 -9.06 6.66
N ASP A 25 -8.84 -9.79 6.23
CA ASP A 25 -9.31 -9.73 4.84
C ASP A 25 -9.94 -8.36 4.63
N MET A 26 -9.18 -7.43 4.05
CA MET A 26 -9.73 -6.17 3.58
C MET A 26 -10.52 -6.48 2.31
N THR A 27 -11.84 -6.64 2.45
CA THR A 27 -12.72 -6.91 1.31
C THR A 27 -12.63 -5.75 0.32
N LEU A 28 -11.89 -5.95 -0.76
CA LEU A 28 -11.66 -4.97 -1.82
C LEU A 28 -12.84 -4.95 -2.82
N ASP A 29 -14.07 -4.99 -2.31
CA ASP A 29 -15.27 -4.94 -3.13
C ASP A 29 -15.85 -3.53 -3.18
N ASN A 30 -15.76 -2.91 -4.36
CA ASN A 30 -16.27 -1.56 -4.62
C ASN A 30 -17.71 -1.56 -5.13
N THR A 31 -18.40 -2.70 -5.19
CA THR A 31 -19.76 -2.82 -5.74
C THR A 31 -20.71 -1.80 -5.10
N ARG A 32 -20.74 -1.71 -3.77
CA ARG A 32 -21.59 -0.75 -3.07
C ARG A 32 -21.23 0.71 -3.37
N ALA A 33 -19.95 1.04 -3.51
CA ALA A 33 -19.53 2.39 -3.89
C ALA A 33 -20.02 2.74 -5.32
N VAL A 34 -19.99 1.78 -6.23
CA VAL A 34 -20.46 1.96 -7.62
C VAL A 34 -21.98 2.14 -7.66
N GLU A 35 -22.72 1.35 -6.88
CA GLU A 35 -24.19 1.33 -6.85
C GLU A 35 -24.77 2.50 -6.05
N GLU A 36 -24.24 2.77 -4.86
CA GLU A 36 -24.82 3.73 -3.92
C GLU A 36 -24.25 5.15 -4.10
N LEU A 37 -22.95 5.25 -4.42
CA LEU A 37 -22.25 6.55 -4.47
C LEU A 37 -22.02 7.04 -5.90
N GLY A 38 -22.46 6.28 -6.92
CA GLY A 38 -22.21 6.61 -8.32
C GLY A 38 -20.72 6.57 -8.69
N TYR A 39 -19.89 5.89 -7.89
CA TYR A 39 -18.47 5.75 -8.18
C TYR A 39 -18.25 5.07 -9.54
N ARG A 40 -17.35 5.63 -10.35
CA ARG A 40 -16.98 5.11 -11.67
C ARG A 40 -15.46 4.97 -11.74
N PRO A 41 -14.90 3.81 -11.38
CA PRO A 41 -13.46 3.61 -11.42
C PRO A 41 -12.95 3.72 -12.85
N ARG A 42 -11.83 4.43 -13.05
CA ARG A 42 -11.18 4.57 -14.37
C ARG A 42 -10.60 3.25 -14.88
N TYR A 43 -10.17 2.39 -13.95
CA TYR A 43 -9.57 1.09 -14.23
C TYR A 43 -10.33 0.02 -13.47
N SER A 44 -10.44 -1.19 -14.02
CA SER A 44 -10.94 -2.32 -13.24
C SER A 44 -10.00 -2.61 -12.06
N LEU A 45 -10.50 -3.33 -11.05
CA LEU A 45 -9.67 -3.73 -9.90
C LEU A 45 -8.41 -4.48 -10.36
N GLU A 46 -8.57 -5.43 -11.28
CA GLU A 46 -7.47 -6.20 -11.86
C GLU A 46 -6.44 -5.30 -12.56
N GLN A 47 -6.90 -4.35 -13.38
CA GLN A 47 -6.03 -3.38 -14.05
C GLN A 47 -5.28 -2.51 -13.03
N GLY A 48 -5.96 -2.06 -11.98
CA GLY A 48 -5.37 -1.29 -10.89
C GLY A 48 -4.25 -2.06 -10.18
N ILE A 49 -4.50 -3.33 -9.87
CA ILE A 49 -3.49 -4.22 -9.27
C ILE A 49 -2.28 -4.38 -10.21
N ALA A 50 -2.51 -4.67 -11.49
CA ALA A 50 -1.43 -4.86 -12.46
C ALA A 50 -0.57 -3.61 -12.64
N LEU A 51 -1.19 -2.43 -12.78
CA LEU A 51 -0.50 -1.16 -12.93
C LEU A 51 0.31 -0.82 -11.66
N THR A 52 -0.28 -1.02 -10.49
CA THR A 52 0.40 -0.76 -9.20
C THR A 52 1.57 -1.71 -9.00
N ALA A 53 1.40 -3.00 -9.31
CA ALA A 53 2.48 -3.97 -9.22
C ALA A 53 3.64 -3.65 -10.19
N ALA A 54 3.33 -3.19 -11.41
CA ALA A 54 4.33 -2.74 -12.36
C ALA A 54 5.11 -1.51 -11.84
N TRP A 55 4.40 -0.52 -11.30
CA TRP A 55 4.99 0.68 -10.70
C TRP A 55 5.84 0.36 -9.46
N LEU A 56 5.39 -0.54 -8.60
CA LEU A 56 6.15 -1.02 -7.44
C LEU A 56 7.43 -1.74 -7.86
N LYS A 57 7.37 -2.59 -8.89
CA LYS A 57 8.58 -3.25 -9.44
C LYS A 57 9.58 -2.25 -10.00
N GLN A 58 9.10 -1.18 -10.63
CA GLN A 58 9.98 -0.13 -11.16
C GLN A 58 10.69 0.67 -10.05
N GLN A 59 10.06 0.86 -8.90
CA GLN A 59 10.68 1.59 -7.77
C GLN A 59 11.50 0.69 -6.84
N GLY A 60 11.04 -0.53 -6.59
CA GLY A 60 11.74 -1.52 -5.75
C GLY A 60 13.01 -2.08 -6.38
N GLY A 61 13.31 -1.74 -7.64
CA GLY A 61 14.52 -2.11 -8.37
C GLY A 61 15.72 -1.16 -8.15
N GLY A 62 15.59 -0.11 -7.34
CA GLY A 62 16.70 0.74 -6.92
C GLY A 62 16.42 2.23 -7.08
N ASN A 63 16.05 2.88 -5.98
CA ASN A 63 16.54 4.22 -5.66
C ASN A 63 16.31 4.52 -4.17
N ASP A 64 17.15 3.95 -3.31
CA ASP A 64 17.24 4.28 -1.88
C ASP A 64 17.83 5.69 -1.65
N GLY A 65 17.29 6.71 -2.31
CA GLY A 65 17.79 8.07 -2.09
C GLY A 65 17.29 9.09 -3.08
N GLN A 66 16.02 9.50 -2.94
CA GLN A 66 15.64 10.88 -3.24
C GLN A 66 14.27 11.20 -2.60
N TYR A 67 14.31 11.56 -1.31
CA TYR A 67 13.24 12.34 -0.70
C TYR A 67 13.21 13.72 -1.36
N HIS A 68 12.30 13.92 -2.32
CA HIS A 68 11.99 15.25 -2.82
C HIS A 68 11.02 15.90 -1.82
N HIS A 69 11.55 16.73 -0.92
CA HIS A 69 10.74 17.67 -0.15
C HIS A 69 10.06 18.63 -1.13
N VAL A 70 8.73 18.61 -1.13
CA VAL A 70 7.88 19.75 -1.51
C VAL A 70 7.28 20.33 -0.24
#